data_AF-A0A5R2MYB1-F1
#
_entry.id   AF-A0A5R2MYB1-F1
#
_cell.length_a   1.000
_cell.length_b   1.000
_cell.length_c   1.000
_cell.angle_alpha   90.00
_cell.angle_beta   90.00
_cell.angle_gamma   90.00
#
_symmetry.space_group_name_H-M   'P 1'
#
loop_
_entity.id
_entity.type
_entity.pdbx_description
1 polymer ?
#
loop_
_entity_poly.entity_id
_entity_poly.type
_entity_poly.pdbx_seq_one_letter_code
_entity_poly.pdbx_strand_id
1 'polypeptide(L)'
;KNEFPGDDIPIVKGSALAALEDSNKTIGEDAIRELMAQVDAYIPTPVRPLDKPFLMPIEDVFSISGRGTVVTGRVERGVVKVGEELEIIGIRPTTKTTCTGVEMFRKLLDQGQAGDNIGA
;
A
#
# COMPACT_ATOMS: atom_id res chain seq x y z
N LYS A 1 6.74 -23.35 11.24
CA LYS A 1 6.70 -23.92 9.87
C LYS A 1 5.52 -23.22 9.20
N ASN A 2 5.76 -22.40 8.20
CA ASN A 2 4.64 -21.66 7.58
C ASN A 2 3.84 -22.65 6.73
N GLU A 3 2.55 -22.76 6.99
CA GLU A 3 1.63 -23.71 6.35
C GLU A 3 1.16 -23.18 5.00
N PHE A 4 2.08 -23.06 4.04
CA PHE A 4 1.74 -22.68 2.67
C PHE A 4 1.48 -23.91 1.79
N PRO A 5 0.52 -23.86 0.85
CA PRO A 5 0.19 -24.96 -0.04
C PRO A 5 1.19 -25.05 -1.20
N GLY A 6 2.43 -25.43 -0.90
CA GLY A 6 3.55 -25.39 -1.85
C GLY A 6 3.30 -26.13 -3.17
N ASP A 7 2.50 -27.19 -3.13
CA ASP A 7 2.15 -27.99 -4.31
C ASP A 7 1.10 -27.32 -5.23
N ASP A 8 0.32 -26.35 -4.70
CA ASP A 8 -0.77 -25.67 -5.42
C ASP A 8 -0.40 -24.25 -5.88
N ILE A 9 0.79 -23.75 -5.53
CA ILE A 9 1.23 -22.40 -5.90
C ILE A 9 1.52 -22.34 -7.41
N PRO A 10 0.88 -21.42 -8.18
CA PRO A 10 1.18 -21.27 -9.59
C PRO A 10 2.60 -20.73 -9.78
N ILE A 11 3.35 -21.34 -10.71
CA ILE A 11 4.73 -20.96 -11.04
C ILE A 11 4.81 -20.66 -12.54
N VAL A 12 5.02 -19.39 -12.87
CA VAL A 12 5.25 -18.93 -14.25
C VAL A 12 6.75 -18.76 -14.47
N LYS A 13 7.28 -19.38 -15.54
CA LYS A 13 8.70 -19.31 -15.90
C LYS A 13 8.92 -18.21 -16.95
N GLY A 14 9.86 -17.30 -16.68
CA GLY A 14 10.17 -16.22 -17.61
C GLY A 14 11.48 -15.50 -17.28
N SER A 15 11.73 -14.40 -17.99
CA SER A 15 12.86 -13.50 -17.83
C SER A 15 12.38 -12.06 -17.83
N ALA A 16 12.46 -11.40 -16.66
CA ALA A 16 12.12 -9.99 -16.53
C ALA A 16 13.03 -9.09 -17.38
N LEU A 17 14.29 -9.50 -17.58
CA LEU A 17 15.22 -8.80 -18.46
C LEU A 17 14.74 -8.86 -19.91
N ALA A 18 14.32 -10.05 -20.39
CA ALA A 18 13.83 -10.21 -21.76
C ALA A 18 12.53 -9.42 -22.02
N ALA A 19 11.68 -9.27 -20.99
CA ALA A 19 10.51 -8.41 -21.06
C ALA A 19 10.88 -6.93 -21.14
N LEU A 20 11.85 -6.48 -20.35
CA LEU A 20 12.28 -5.07 -20.31
C LEU A 20 13.00 -4.64 -21.59
N GLU A 21 13.81 -5.53 -22.15
CA GLU A 21 14.61 -5.27 -23.37
C GLU A 21 13.88 -5.62 -24.67
N ASP A 22 12.65 -6.14 -24.59
CA ASP A 22 11.88 -6.68 -25.73
C ASP A 22 12.68 -7.68 -26.59
N SER A 23 13.57 -8.46 -25.94
CA SER A 23 14.53 -9.32 -26.64
C SER A 23 13.99 -10.73 -26.93
N ASN A 24 12.95 -11.15 -26.20
CA ASN A 24 12.22 -12.38 -26.47
C ASN A 24 10.80 -12.31 -25.87
N LYS A 25 9.79 -12.27 -26.73
CA LYS A 25 8.39 -12.11 -26.32
C LYS A 25 7.87 -13.27 -25.47
N THR A 26 8.21 -14.51 -25.79
CA THR A 26 7.67 -15.72 -25.13
C THR A 26 8.09 -15.81 -23.68
N ILE A 27 9.38 -15.63 -23.39
CA ILE A 27 9.88 -15.65 -22.00
C ILE A 27 9.82 -14.27 -21.34
N GLY A 28 9.58 -13.21 -22.11
CA GLY A 28 9.47 -11.83 -21.66
C GLY A 28 8.01 -11.42 -21.44
N GLU A 29 7.46 -10.61 -22.35
CA GLU A 29 6.12 -10.03 -22.23
C GLU A 29 5.03 -11.08 -21.94
N ASP A 30 5.03 -12.20 -22.66
CA ASP A 30 3.98 -13.23 -22.51
C ASP A 30 4.03 -13.88 -21.13
N ALA A 31 5.24 -14.17 -20.61
CA ALA A 31 5.40 -14.70 -19.27
C ALA A 31 4.97 -13.69 -18.19
N ILE A 32 5.21 -12.39 -18.38
CA ILE A 32 4.72 -11.36 -17.44
C ILE A 32 3.19 -11.27 -17.47
N ARG A 33 2.57 -11.34 -18.65
CA ARG A 33 1.10 -11.35 -18.78
C ARG A 33 0.48 -12.58 -18.12
N GLU A 34 1.08 -13.75 -18.32
CA GLU A 34 0.66 -14.98 -17.66
C GLU A 34 0.81 -14.88 -16.13
N LEU A 35 1.93 -14.34 -15.63
CA LEU A 35 2.14 -14.09 -14.21
C LEU A 35 1.03 -13.19 -13.63
N MET A 36 0.69 -12.09 -14.31
CA MET A 36 -0.37 -11.19 -13.85
C MET A 36 -1.74 -11.87 -13.87
N ALA A 37 -2.03 -12.72 -14.86
CA ALA A 37 -3.26 -13.51 -14.89
C ALA A 37 -3.35 -14.50 -13.70
N GLN A 38 -2.24 -15.11 -13.31
CA GLN A 38 -2.19 -15.97 -12.11
C GLN A 38 -2.34 -15.16 -10.82
N VAL A 39 -1.80 -13.95 -10.74
CA VAL A 39 -2.04 -13.06 -9.60
C VAL A 39 -3.52 -12.76 -9.45
N ASP A 40 -4.19 -12.36 -10.54
CA ASP A 40 -5.62 -12.04 -10.54
C ASP A 40 -6.50 -13.26 -10.17
N ALA A 41 -6.12 -14.46 -10.61
CA ALA A 41 -6.88 -15.68 -10.38
C ALA A 41 -6.63 -16.34 -9.01
N TYR A 42 -5.38 -16.32 -8.52
CA TYR A 42 -4.97 -17.07 -7.34
C TYR A 42 -5.00 -16.24 -6.05
N ILE A 43 -4.73 -14.93 -6.13
CA ILE A 43 -4.67 -14.07 -4.95
C ILE A 43 -6.04 -13.40 -4.75
N PRO A 44 -6.82 -13.81 -3.73
CA PRO A 44 -8.12 -13.19 -3.49
C PRO A 44 -7.92 -11.71 -3.13
N THR A 45 -8.80 -10.85 -3.65
CA THR A 45 -8.80 -9.44 -3.27
C THR A 45 -9.11 -9.33 -1.77
N PRO A 46 -8.23 -8.72 -0.96
CA PRO A 46 -8.45 -8.61 0.47
C PRO A 46 -9.62 -7.66 0.75
N VAL A 47 -10.47 -8.04 1.71
CA VAL A 47 -11.55 -7.17 2.18
C VAL A 47 -10.94 -5.99 2.94
N ARG A 48 -11.24 -4.77 2.51
CA ARG A 48 -10.79 -3.55 3.17
C ARG A 48 -11.71 -3.24 4.35
N PRO A 49 -11.21 -3.14 5.60
CA PRO A 49 -12.03 -2.85 6.77
C PRO A 49 -12.33 -1.35 6.89
N LEU A 50 -13.18 -0.83 5.99
CA LEU A 50 -13.49 0.60 5.88
C LEU A 50 -14.38 1.14 7.01
N ASP A 51 -15.24 0.28 7.58
CA ASP A 51 -16.21 0.69 8.62
C ASP A 51 -15.60 0.71 10.04
N LYS A 52 -14.29 0.46 10.17
CA LYS A 52 -13.60 0.51 11.46
C LYS A 52 -13.01 1.91 11.70
N PRO A 53 -12.74 2.29 12.95
CA PRO A 53 -12.00 3.51 13.23
C PRO A 53 -10.64 3.52 12.55
N PHE A 54 -10.25 4.68 12.02
CA PHE A 54 -8.97 4.87 11.35
C PHE A 54 -7.80 4.40 12.21
N LEU A 55 -6.88 3.65 11.59
CA LEU A 55 -5.62 3.28 12.20
C LEU A 55 -4.57 3.12 11.09
N MET A 56 -3.44 3.79 11.26
CA MET A 56 -2.30 3.74 10.36
C MET A 56 -1.03 3.61 11.19
N PRO A 57 -0.29 2.49 11.09
CA PRO A 57 1.06 2.40 11.62
C PRO A 57 1.97 3.42 10.91
N ILE A 58 2.76 4.15 11.69
CA ILE A 58 3.74 5.09 11.14
C ILE A 58 4.99 4.31 10.75
N GLU A 59 5.35 4.36 9.46
CA GLU A 59 6.56 3.74 8.91
C GLU A 59 7.75 4.71 8.91
N ASP A 60 7.52 5.98 8.55
CA ASP A 60 8.55 7.03 8.54
C ASP A 60 7.95 8.42 8.76
N VAL A 61 8.80 9.39 9.10
CA VAL A 61 8.41 10.78 9.42
C VAL A 61 9.31 11.77 8.69
N PHE A 62 8.70 12.69 7.96
CA PHE A 62 9.39 13.74 7.21
C PHE A 62 8.99 15.12 7.72
N SER A 63 9.93 16.07 7.66
CA SER A 63 9.66 17.49 7.87
C SER A 63 9.86 18.23 6.56
N ILE A 64 8.76 18.65 5.94
CA ILE A 64 8.76 19.33 4.65
C ILE A 64 8.61 20.83 4.87
N SER A 65 9.61 21.60 4.43
CA SER A 65 9.58 23.06 4.52
C SER A 65 8.32 23.63 3.84
N GLY A 66 7.59 24.49 4.55
CA GLY A 66 6.35 25.11 4.06
C GLY A 66 5.10 24.22 4.13
N ARG A 67 5.21 22.94 4.49
CA ARG A 67 4.06 22.02 4.64
C ARG A 67 3.91 21.48 6.06
N GLY A 68 5.02 21.32 6.79
CA GLY A 68 5.04 20.79 8.14
C GLY A 68 5.51 19.33 8.20
N THR A 69 5.15 18.65 9.27
CA THR A 69 5.45 17.23 9.48
C THR A 69 4.49 16.36 8.69
N VAL A 70 5.03 15.36 7.99
CA VAL A 70 4.26 14.34 7.25
C VAL A 70 4.68 12.98 7.77
N VAL A 71 3.70 12.15 8.13
CA VAL A 71 3.93 10.75 8.50
C VAL A 71 3.51 9.85 7.36
N THR A 72 4.30 8.81 7.07
CA THR A 72 3.97 7.84 6.02
C THR A 72 3.63 6.49 6.60
N GLY A 73 2.72 5.78 5.95
CA GLY A 73 2.42 4.39 6.28
C GLY A 73 1.29 3.82 5.46
N ARG A 74 1.02 2.53 5.66
CA ARG A 74 -0.17 1.87 5.14
C ARG A 74 -1.34 2.02 6.11
N VAL A 75 -2.48 2.49 5.62
CA VAL A 75 -3.71 2.51 6.42
C VAL A 75 -4.14 1.06 6.68
N GLU A 76 -4.14 0.65 7.94
CA GLU A 76 -4.52 -0.71 8.34
C GLU A 76 -6.05 -0.89 8.28
N ARG A 77 -6.78 0.14 8.71
CA ARG A 77 -8.25 0.13 8.74
C ARG A 77 -8.86 1.52 8.76
N GLY A 78 -10.14 1.61 8.43
CA GLY A 78 -10.90 2.84 8.41
C GLY A 78 -10.56 3.76 7.25
N VAL A 79 -10.99 5.00 7.40
CA VAL A 79 -10.77 6.11 6.46
C VAL A 79 -10.34 7.32 7.27
N VAL A 80 -9.34 8.05 6.78
CA VAL A 80 -8.98 9.39 7.27
C VAL A 80 -9.35 10.41 6.20
N LYS A 81 -9.96 11.51 6.62
CA LYS A 81 -10.25 12.65 5.75
C LYS A 81 -9.48 13.87 6.21
N VAL A 82 -9.15 14.74 5.25
CA VAL A 82 -8.57 16.04 5.57
C VAL A 82 -9.52 16.82 6.48
N GLY A 83 -8.99 17.35 7.57
CA GLY A 83 -9.72 18.08 8.61
C GLY A 83 -10.17 17.24 9.81
N GLU A 84 -10.03 15.91 9.77
CA GLU A 84 -10.37 15.05 10.92
C GLU A 84 -9.32 15.14 12.03
N GLU A 85 -9.79 15.11 13.28
CA GLU A 85 -8.93 15.01 14.46
C GLU A 85 -8.43 13.56 14.61
N LEU A 86 -7.14 13.43 14.93
CA LEU A 86 -6.44 12.16 15.07
C LEU A 86 -5.65 12.13 16.39
N GLU A 87 -5.36 10.92 16.85
CA GLU A 87 -4.49 10.69 18.00
C GLU A 87 -3.23 9.94 17.56
N ILE A 88 -2.06 10.47 17.94
CA ILE A 88 -0.78 9.77 17.80
C ILE A 88 -0.55 8.96 19.07
N ILE A 89 -0.70 7.64 18.96
CA ILE A 89 -0.62 6.70 20.08
C ILE A 89 0.66 5.85 19.94
N GLY A 90 1.40 5.66 21.02
CA GLY A 90 2.58 4.79 21.00
C GLY A 90 3.53 5.01 22.17
N ILE A 91 4.82 5.08 21.87
CA ILE A 91 5.93 5.13 22.84
C ILE A 91 5.84 6.33 23.80
N ARG A 92 5.27 7.45 23.34
CA ARG A 92 5.10 8.70 24.10
C ARG A 92 3.63 8.90 24.50
N PRO A 93 3.34 9.80 25.47
CA PRO A 93 1.97 10.14 25.82
C PRO A 93 1.15 10.52 24.59
N THR A 94 -0.08 10.01 24.51
CA THR A 94 -0.99 10.26 23.40
C THR A 94 -1.19 11.76 23.19
N THR A 95 -1.07 12.21 21.95
CA THR A 95 -1.26 13.61 21.56
C THR A 95 -2.29 13.69 20.44
N LYS A 96 -3.17 14.70 20.52
CA LYS A 96 -4.15 15.01 19.48
C LYS A 96 -3.54 15.91 18.42
N THR A 97 -3.96 15.70 17.18
CA THR A 97 -3.59 16.52 16.03
C THR A 97 -4.73 16.52 15.01
N THR A 98 -4.60 17.27 13.93
CA THR A 98 -5.57 17.28 12.81
C THR A 98 -4.87 16.85 11.54
N CYS A 99 -5.51 15.99 10.75
CA CYS A 99 -5.03 15.66 9.40
C CYS A 99 -5.18 16.89 8.50
N THR A 100 -4.07 17.48 8.07
CA THR A 100 -4.09 18.70 7.24
C THR A 100 -4.00 18.40 5.73
N GLY A 101 -3.67 17.17 5.36
CA GLY A 101 -3.62 16.72 3.98
C GLY A 101 -3.42 15.21 3.90
N VAL A 102 -3.83 14.62 2.78
CA VAL A 102 -3.50 13.23 2.44
C VAL A 102 -2.82 13.22 1.07
N GLU A 103 -1.73 12.50 0.92
CA GLU A 103 -1.01 12.35 -0.33
C GLU A 103 -0.68 10.90 -0.65
N MET A 104 -0.85 10.53 -1.92
CA MET A 104 -0.39 9.26 -2.47
C MET A 104 0.35 9.53 -3.79
N PHE A 105 1.62 9.09 -3.91
CA PHE A 105 2.44 9.22 -5.12
C PHE A 105 2.38 10.60 -5.79
N ARG A 106 2.67 11.68 -5.04
CA ARG A 106 2.65 13.08 -5.52
C ARG A 106 1.28 13.60 -5.96
N LYS A 107 0.19 12.95 -5.55
CA LYS A 107 -1.18 13.43 -5.76
C LYS A 107 -1.84 13.71 -4.41
N LEU A 108 -2.41 14.92 -4.29
CA LEU A 108 -3.24 15.28 -3.15
C LEU A 108 -4.59 14.57 -3.26
N LEU A 109 -5.04 14.03 -2.13
CA LEU A 109 -6.31 13.35 -1.99
C LEU A 109 -7.09 13.99 -0.83
N ASP A 110 -8.41 13.97 -0.92
CA ASP A 110 -9.28 14.44 0.17
C ASP A 110 -9.40 13.41 1.31
N GLN A 111 -9.07 12.15 1.03
CA GLN A 111 -9.12 11.05 1.98
C GLN A 111 -8.12 9.92 1.65
N GLY A 112 -7.76 9.14 2.67
CA GLY A 112 -7.02 7.89 2.55
C GLY A 112 -7.79 6.76 3.24
N GLN A 113 -7.74 5.54 2.70
CA GLN A 113 -8.54 4.42 3.19
C GLN A 113 -7.71 3.15 3.39
N ALA A 114 -8.25 2.19 4.13
CA ALA A 114 -7.59 0.91 4.40
C ALA A 114 -6.97 0.27 3.14
N GLY A 115 -5.70 -0.12 3.25
CA GLY A 115 -4.88 -0.69 2.17
C GLY A 115 -4.04 0.33 1.39
N ASP A 116 -4.30 1.62 1.53
CA ASP A 116 -3.57 2.68 0.85
C ASP A 116 -2.24 2.98 1.55
N ASN A 117 -1.16 3.19 0.78
CA ASN A 117 0.09 3.76 1.30
C ASN A 117 0.05 5.28 1.09
N ILE A 118 0.03 6.04 2.18
CA ILE A 118 -0.19 7.50 2.14
C ILE A 118 0.86 8.24 2.96
N GLY A 119 1.01 9.53 2.67
CA GLY A 119 1.55 10.53 3.59
C GLY A 119 0.43 11.42 4.13
N ALA A 120 0.35 11.61 5.44
CA ALA A 120 -0.71 12.37 6.11
C ALA A 120 -0.20 13.22 7.29
#